data_AF-K6WXG4-F1
#
_entry.id   AF-K6WXG4-F1
#
_cell.length_a   1.000
_cell.length_b   1.000
_cell.length_c   1.000
_cell.angle_alpha   90.00
_cell.angle_beta   90.00
_cell.angle_gamma   90.00
#
_symmetry.space_group_name_H-M   'P 1'
#
loop_
_entity.id
_entity.type
_entity.pdbx_description
1 polymer ?
#
loop_
_entity_poly.entity_id
_entity_poly.type
_entity_poly.pdbx_seq_one_letter_code
_entity_poly.pdbx_strand_id
1 'polypeptide(L)'
;MLARIALASDALSVGGLPPAVANQLHEGLLREIQSHGRLIFLSAPERNALVRAVKSEAELPHTARARWIETLVFLHKQQRISVGGSEDDDTLALASVRTLNDLRRVCAGHVEVAIVSDAASLPLGLPEDTGLLTDHQAAIEVATPAAVTTSHTLAKHRRRAERGFSETGSSRDSFWDDVLKPMADGARSATVLDGYLFRSLWDMEDNKPWTRNWRTEQVVWLLRNLDSVMAPGAEVRLISSRGQSGGRDVPTTADIIYGEWEPPTSGSLGRVSISVWEGVGSKLRFPHDRHIRFNYGVALQFASGLDRLRETRITDPDGMSWQYRWDSDAVGALRASERRALALPGIRTEVVVERD
;
A
#
# COMPACT_ATOMS: atom_id res chain seq x y z
N MET A 1 0.95 -5.35 -5.88
CA MET A 1 0.74 -4.91 -4.47
C MET A 1 2.10 -4.69 -3.84
N LEU A 2 2.26 -3.88 -2.80
CA LEU A 2 3.59 -3.39 -2.42
C LEU A 2 4.36 -4.36 -1.52
N ALA A 3 5.61 -4.64 -1.86
CA ALA A 3 6.61 -5.36 -1.10
C ALA A 3 7.59 -4.36 -0.46
N ARG A 4 8.10 -4.68 0.72
CA ARG A 4 9.13 -3.90 1.41
C ARG A 4 10.51 -4.37 0.97
N ILE A 5 11.23 -3.53 0.23
CA ILE A 5 12.48 -3.86 -0.43
C ILE A 5 13.61 -3.04 0.19
N ALA A 6 14.65 -3.71 0.68
CA ALA A 6 15.92 -3.08 1.01
C ALA A 6 16.93 -3.34 -0.13
N LEU A 7 17.78 -2.35 -0.42
CA LEU A 7 18.74 -2.41 -1.52
C LEU A 7 20.09 -1.89 -1.05
N ALA A 8 21.10 -2.75 -1.09
CA ALA A 8 22.46 -2.39 -0.75
C ALA A 8 23.02 -1.42 -1.81
N SER A 9 23.82 -0.44 -1.40
CA SER A 9 24.37 0.55 -2.34
C SER A 9 25.29 -0.06 -3.39
N ASP A 10 26.05 -1.09 -3.01
CA ASP A 10 26.96 -1.83 -3.87
C ASP A 10 26.24 -2.83 -4.80
N ALA A 11 24.96 -3.12 -4.56
CA ALA A 11 24.12 -3.92 -5.45
C ALA A 11 23.78 -3.19 -6.76
N LEU A 12 24.12 -1.91 -6.90
CA LEU A 12 24.04 -1.20 -8.17
C LEU A 12 25.14 -1.64 -9.14
N SER A 13 26.25 -2.18 -8.64
CA SER A 13 27.35 -2.64 -9.47
C SER A 13 27.03 -4.01 -10.06
N VAL A 14 26.74 -4.05 -11.36
CA VAL A 14 26.44 -5.28 -12.11
C VAL A 14 27.67 -5.83 -12.84
N GLY A 15 28.84 -5.74 -12.18
CA GLY A 15 30.08 -6.48 -12.48
C GLY A 15 30.43 -6.73 -13.95
N GLY A 16 31.13 -5.79 -14.60
CA GLY A 16 31.76 -6.02 -15.90
C GLY A 16 30.83 -6.35 -17.08
N LEU A 17 29.51 -6.37 -16.86
CA LEU A 17 28.53 -6.62 -17.91
C LEU A 17 28.60 -5.53 -19.00
N PRO A 18 28.35 -5.89 -20.27
CA PRO A 18 28.21 -4.90 -21.33
C PRO A 18 27.12 -3.86 -20.98
N PRO A 19 27.31 -2.56 -21.30
CA PRO A 19 26.36 -1.51 -20.92
C PRO A 19 24.91 -1.78 -21.33
N ALA A 20 24.67 -2.42 -22.46
CA ALA A 20 23.33 -2.78 -22.92
C ALA A 20 22.64 -3.79 -21.97
N VAL A 21 23.37 -4.81 -21.52
CA VAL A 21 22.86 -5.84 -20.59
C VAL A 21 22.63 -5.24 -19.21
N ALA A 22 23.58 -4.44 -18.72
CA ALA A 22 23.44 -3.71 -17.45
C ALA A 22 22.19 -2.80 -17.45
N ASN A 23 21.97 -2.05 -18.54
CA ASN A 23 20.79 -1.19 -18.68
C ASN A 23 19.48 -1.98 -18.65
N GLN A 24 19.43 -3.15 -19.30
CA GLN A 24 18.24 -4.00 -19.31
C GLN A 24 17.96 -4.60 -17.92
N LEU A 25 18.99 -5.04 -17.20
CA LEU A 25 18.86 -5.55 -15.84
C LEU A 25 18.29 -4.48 -14.91
N HIS A 26 18.88 -3.27 -14.91
CA HIS A 26 18.36 -2.16 -14.11
C HIS A 26 16.94 -1.76 -14.53
N GLU A 27 16.60 -1.81 -15.82
CA GLU A 27 15.23 -1.55 -16.27
C GLU A 27 14.23 -2.52 -15.64
N GLY A 28 14.53 -3.82 -15.65
CA GLY A 28 13.69 -4.85 -15.04
C GLY A 28 13.52 -4.62 -13.55
N LEU A 29 14.63 -4.44 -12.82
CA LEU A 29 14.62 -4.14 -11.38
C LEU A 29 13.79 -2.89 -11.06
N LEU A 30 14.04 -1.78 -11.77
CA LEU A 30 13.34 -0.52 -11.52
C LEU A 30 11.84 -0.63 -11.82
N ARG A 31 11.45 -1.36 -12.87
CA ARG A 31 10.03 -1.61 -13.18
C ARG A 31 9.34 -2.38 -12.05
N GLU A 32 9.99 -3.38 -11.48
CA GLU A 32 9.46 -4.13 -10.33
C GLU A 32 9.32 -3.24 -9.09
N ILE A 33 10.34 -2.45 -8.75
CA ILE A 33 10.28 -1.53 -7.62
C ILE A 33 9.17 -0.48 -7.82
N GLN A 34 9.06 0.12 -9.02
CA GLN A 34 8.03 1.11 -9.32
C GLN A 34 6.61 0.53 -9.25
N SER A 35 6.41 -0.71 -9.69
CA SER A 35 5.09 -1.33 -9.75
C SER A 35 4.66 -1.91 -8.40
N HIS A 36 5.61 -2.50 -7.66
CA HIS A 36 5.33 -3.38 -6.54
C HIS A 36 6.27 -3.17 -5.35
N GLY A 37 7.12 -2.15 -5.34
CA GLY A 37 8.10 -1.91 -4.28
C GLY A 37 7.85 -0.67 -3.44
N ARG A 38 8.26 -0.76 -2.18
CA ARG A 38 8.61 0.35 -1.29
C ARG A 38 10.06 0.17 -0.86
N LEU A 39 10.87 1.21 -0.97
CA LEU A 39 12.26 1.17 -0.54
C LEU A 39 12.33 1.44 0.96
N ILE A 40 12.90 0.48 1.69
CA ILE A 40 13.19 0.56 3.11
C ILE A 40 14.70 0.66 3.26
N PHE A 41 15.16 1.79 3.77
CA PHE A 41 16.54 1.98 4.21
C PHE A 41 16.60 1.66 5.70
N LEU A 42 17.62 0.93 6.13
CA LEU A 42 17.85 0.56 7.52
C LEU A 42 18.39 1.73 8.33
N SER A 43 19.00 2.72 7.68
CA SER A 43 19.50 3.95 8.30
C SER A 43 19.62 5.10 7.29
N ALA A 44 19.71 6.35 7.80
CA ALA A 44 19.95 7.52 6.96
C ALA A 44 21.31 7.48 6.22
N PRO A 45 22.42 7.02 6.85
CA PRO A 45 23.68 6.76 6.16
C PRO A 45 23.55 5.81 4.96
N GLU A 46 22.77 4.73 5.09
CA GLU A 46 22.55 3.77 4.00
C GLU A 46 21.81 4.41 2.81
N ARG A 47 20.73 5.16 3.10
CA ARG A 47 20.04 5.96 2.06
C ARG A 47 21.01 6.88 1.32
N ASN A 48 21.83 7.60 2.08
CA ASN A 48 22.80 8.53 1.51
C ASN A 48 23.89 7.80 0.70
N ALA A 49 24.29 6.60 1.11
CA ALA A 49 25.20 5.75 0.36
C ALA A 49 24.60 5.33 -1.00
N LEU A 50 23.35 4.86 -1.03
CA LEU A 50 22.67 4.52 -2.29
C LEU A 50 22.54 5.75 -3.21
N VAL A 51 22.15 6.91 -2.68
CA VAL A 51 22.03 8.14 -3.49
C VAL A 51 23.38 8.57 -4.07
N ARG A 52 24.48 8.41 -3.31
CA ARG A 52 25.84 8.67 -3.82
C ARG A 52 26.23 7.67 -4.90
N ALA A 53 25.97 6.39 -4.69
CA ALA A 53 26.22 5.31 -5.63
C ALA A 53 25.48 5.56 -6.97
N VAL A 54 24.19 5.92 -6.93
CA VAL A 54 23.42 6.30 -8.13
C VAL A 54 24.03 7.50 -8.86
N LYS A 55 24.54 8.50 -8.13
CA LYS A 55 25.12 9.71 -8.73
C LYS A 55 26.54 9.50 -9.27
N SER A 56 27.22 8.43 -8.86
CA SER A 56 28.58 8.10 -9.29
C SER A 56 28.58 7.66 -10.75
N GLU A 57 29.56 8.13 -11.55
CA GLU A 57 29.74 7.66 -12.93
C GLU A 57 30.42 6.28 -12.99
N ALA A 58 31.07 5.86 -11.90
CA ALA A 58 31.85 4.63 -11.88
C ALA A 58 31.00 3.36 -11.78
N GLU A 59 29.79 3.46 -11.25
CA GLU A 59 28.99 2.28 -10.86
C GLU A 59 27.83 1.98 -11.81
N LEU A 60 27.37 2.97 -12.59
CA LEU A 60 26.19 2.83 -13.45
C LEU A 60 26.42 3.40 -14.86
N PRO A 61 25.98 2.69 -15.92
CA PRO A 61 25.84 3.28 -17.24
C PRO A 61 24.94 4.52 -17.21
N HIS A 62 25.23 5.51 -18.07
CA HIS A 62 24.51 6.79 -18.11
C HIS A 62 22.98 6.64 -18.15
N THR A 63 22.46 5.72 -18.97
CA THR A 63 21.02 5.47 -19.11
C THR A 63 20.41 4.85 -17.84
N ALA A 64 21.06 3.85 -17.25
CA ALA A 64 20.63 3.26 -15.97
C ALA A 64 20.60 4.30 -14.85
N ARG A 65 21.63 5.15 -14.78
CA ARG A 65 21.70 6.26 -13.82
C ARG A 65 20.51 7.21 -13.93
N ALA A 66 20.18 7.67 -15.14
CA ALA A 66 19.03 8.55 -15.36
C ALA A 66 17.73 7.91 -14.85
N ARG A 67 17.50 6.63 -15.17
CA ARG A 67 16.32 5.87 -14.72
C ARG A 67 16.27 5.68 -13.21
N TRP A 68 17.41 5.45 -12.55
CA TRP A 68 17.48 5.39 -11.09
C TRP A 68 17.10 6.72 -10.45
N ILE A 69 17.62 7.84 -10.96
CA ILE A 69 17.27 9.18 -10.46
C ILE A 69 15.76 9.42 -10.60
N GLU A 70 15.20 9.17 -11.78
CA GLU A 70 13.76 9.30 -12.04
C GLU A 70 12.93 8.42 -11.10
N THR A 71 13.35 7.17 -10.89
CA THR A 71 12.66 6.23 -10.01
C THR A 71 12.72 6.66 -8.55
N LEU A 72 13.88 7.08 -8.04
CA LEU A 72 14.00 7.57 -6.67
C LEU A 72 13.14 8.83 -6.45
N VAL A 73 13.12 9.75 -7.42
CA VAL A 73 12.24 10.94 -7.38
C VAL A 73 10.77 10.52 -7.37
N PHE A 74 10.37 9.57 -8.22
CA PHE A 74 9.02 9.04 -8.26
C PHE A 74 8.61 8.42 -6.92
N LEU A 75 9.41 7.49 -6.39
CA LEU A 75 9.14 6.81 -5.12
C LEU A 75 9.10 7.80 -3.95
N HIS A 76 9.97 8.81 -3.93
CA HIS A 76 9.95 9.86 -2.93
C HIS A 76 8.66 10.69 -2.99
N LYS A 77 8.26 11.15 -4.18
CA LYS A 77 7.00 11.91 -4.39
C LYS A 77 5.76 11.10 -3.97
N GLN A 78 5.81 9.79 -4.18
CA GLN A 78 4.75 8.88 -3.75
C GLN A 78 4.96 8.35 -2.32
N GLN A 79 5.87 8.92 -1.52
CA GLN A 79 6.12 8.49 -0.13
C GLN A 79 6.42 6.98 0.04
N ARG A 80 6.95 6.33 -0.99
CA ARG A 80 7.35 4.90 -0.99
C ARG A 80 8.80 4.68 -0.54
N ILE A 81 9.41 5.69 0.06
CA ILE A 81 10.74 5.59 0.67
C ILE A 81 10.57 5.76 2.17
N SER A 82 11.11 4.83 2.95
CA SER A 82 11.13 4.89 4.41
C SER A 82 12.56 4.65 4.90
N VAL A 83 12.92 5.31 6.00
CA VAL A 83 14.22 5.13 6.67
C VAL A 83 13.90 4.65 8.08
N GLY A 84 14.39 3.46 8.43
CA GLY A 84 14.34 2.91 9.78
C GLY A 84 15.50 3.40 10.65
N GLY A 85 15.42 3.11 11.94
CA GLY A 85 16.42 3.49 12.94
C GLY A 85 16.39 4.97 13.35
N SER A 86 16.99 5.26 14.50
CA SER A 86 17.37 6.64 14.87
C SER A 86 18.56 7.09 14.01
N GLU A 87 18.77 8.39 13.81
CA GLU A 87 19.98 8.89 13.13
C GLU A 87 21.27 8.49 13.86
N ASP A 88 21.17 8.17 15.16
CA ASP A 88 22.26 7.74 16.03
C ASP A 88 22.41 6.21 16.14
N ASP A 89 21.60 5.44 15.40
CA ASP A 89 21.62 3.98 15.49
C ASP A 89 22.79 3.44 14.65
N ASP A 90 23.70 2.72 15.29
CA ASP A 90 24.85 2.01 14.69
C ASP A 90 24.38 0.78 13.89
N THR A 91 23.25 0.92 13.20
CA THR A 91 22.60 -0.12 12.42
C THR A 91 23.51 -0.51 11.26
N LEU A 92 23.87 -1.79 11.24
CA LEU A 92 24.68 -2.38 10.19
C LEU A 92 23.99 -2.17 8.83
N ALA A 93 24.64 -1.43 7.92
CA ALA A 93 24.15 -1.23 6.57
C ALA A 93 24.05 -2.56 5.80
N LEU A 94 23.09 -2.70 4.89
CA LEU A 94 22.88 -3.93 4.12
C LEU A 94 24.12 -4.33 3.32
N ALA A 95 24.85 -3.35 2.76
CA ALA A 95 26.12 -3.57 2.05
C ALA A 95 27.24 -4.17 2.94
N SER A 96 27.10 -4.08 4.26
CA SER A 96 28.05 -4.62 5.25
C SER A 96 27.61 -5.96 5.84
N VAL A 97 26.42 -6.45 5.49
CA VAL A 97 25.92 -7.77 5.92
C VAL A 97 26.78 -8.86 5.29
N ARG A 98 27.23 -9.82 6.11
CA ARG A 98 28.05 -10.96 5.66
C ARG A 98 27.44 -12.31 5.99
N THR A 99 26.43 -12.35 6.87
CA THR A 99 25.78 -13.59 7.31
C THR A 99 24.27 -13.43 7.33
N LEU A 100 23.54 -14.54 7.28
CA LEU A 100 22.07 -14.52 7.45
C LEU A 100 21.65 -14.03 8.83
N ASN A 101 22.46 -14.25 9.87
CA ASN A 101 22.18 -13.73 11.21
C ASN A 101 22.26 -12.20 11.26
N ASP A 102 23.23 -11.60 10.56
CA ASP A 102 23.29 -10.15 10.40
C ASP A 102 22.06 -9.62 9.68
N LEU A 103 21.66 -10.28 8.59
CA LEU A 103 20.46 -9.91 7.85
C LEU A 103 19.20 -9.98 8.72
N ARG A 104 18.99 -11.08 9.44
CA ARG A 104 17.86 -11.25 10.36
C ARG A 104 17.82 -10.12 11.39
N ARG A 105 18.97 -9.78 11.98
CA ARG A 105 19.08 -8.72 12.99
C ARG A 105 18.62 -7.37 12.46
N VAL A 106 18.95 -7.02 11.22
CA VAL A 106 18.66 -5.68 10.68
C VAL A 106 17.38 -5.60 9.84
N CYS A 107 16.93 -6.70 9.24
CA CYS A 107 15.81 -6.71 8.30
C CYS A 107 14.54 -7.37 8.83
N ALA A 108 14.60 -8.20 9.88
CA ALA A 108 13.43 -8.99 10.31
C ALA A 108 12.25 -8.10 10.68
N GLY A 109 11.06 -8.46 10.18
CA GLY A 109 9.82 -7.72 10.41
C GLY A 109 9.64 -6.46 9.57
N HIS A 110 10.71 -5.91 8.97
CA HIS A 110 10.69 -4.64 8.23
C HIS A 110 10.88 -4.79 6.72
N VAL A 111 11.57 -5.84 6.28
CA VAL A 111 11.93 -6.08 4.89
C VAL A 111 11.42 -7.45 4.46
N GLU A 112 10.86 -7.54 3.25
CA GLU A 112 10.44 -8.80 2.63
C GLU A 112 11.42 -9.25 1.55
N VAL A 113 12.09 -8.30 0.88
CA VAL A 113 13.11 -8.57 -0.14
C VAL A 113 14.37 -7.74 0.15
N ALA A 114 15.50 -8.40 0.35
CA ALA A 114 16.81 -7.77 0.48
C ALA A 114 17.62 -8.00 -0.79
N ILE A 115 17.96 -6.91 -1.50
CA ILE A 115 18.77 -6.96 -2.71
C ILE A 115 20.21 -6.64 -2.33
N VAL A 116 21.10 -7.61 -2.52
CA VAL A 116 22.52 -7.55 -2.13
C VAL A 116 23.42 -7.63 -3.37
N SER A 117 24.66 -7.19 -3.25
CA SER A 117 25.63 -7.30 -4.35
C SER A 117 26.03 -8.75 -4.63
N ASP A 118 26.53 -9.02 -5.83
CA ASP A 118 27.07 -10.33 -6.19
C ASP A 118 28.24 -10.72 -5.27
N ALA A 119 29.02 -9.75 -4.80
CA ALA A 119 30.11 -9.98 -3.83
C ALA A 119 29.60 -10.46 -2.46
N ALA A 120 28.39 -10.06 -2.05
CA ALA A 120 27.76 -10.50 -0.82
C ALA A 120 27.03 -11.86 -0.95
N SER A 121 26.79 -12.34 -2.18
CA SER A 121 26.03 -13.57 -2.45
C SER A 121 26.66 -14.82 -1.81
N LEU A 122 27.97 -15.02 -2.00
CA LEU A 122 28.69 -16.19 -1.48
C LEU A 122 28.74 -16.23 0.06
N PRO A 123 29.13 -15.14 0.78
CA PRO A 123 29.06 -15.12 2.26
C PRO A 123 27.66 -15.40 2.82
N LEU A 124 26.63 -14.96 2.11
CA LEU A 124 25.22 -15.16 2.49
C LEU A 124 24.68 -16.54 2.12
N GLY A 125 25.43 -17.35 1.37
CA GLY A 125 25.04 -18.69 0.94
C GLY A 125 23.97 -18.70 -0.15
N LEU A 126 23.91 -17.66 -1.00
CA LEU A 126 23.01 -17.66 -2.16
C LEU A 126 23.50 -18.71 -3.18
N PRO A 127 22.62 -19.59 -3.68
CA PRO A 127 22.98 -20.53 -4.74
C PRO A 127 23.41 -19.79 -6.02
N GLU A 128 24.55 -20.16 -6.61
CA GLU A 128 25.12 -19.48 -7.78
C GLU A 128 24.22 -19.53 -9.02
N ASP A 129 23.42 -20.60 -9.16
CA ASP A 129 22.55 -20.85 -10.30
C ASP A 129 21.28 -19.98 -10.29
N THR A 130 20.80 -19.61 -9.10
CA THR A 130 19.56 -18.85 -8.93
C THR A 130 19.79 -17.42 -8.44
N GLY A 131 20.87 -17.17 -7.71
CA GLY A 131 21.14 -15.89 -7.04
C GLY A 131 20.06 -15.51 -6.02
N LEU A 132 19.32 -16.48 -5.49
CA LEU A 132 18.15 -16.26 -4.64
C LEU A 132 18.12 -17.23 -3.45
N LEU A 133 17.78 -16.70 -2.28
CA LEU A 133 17.65 -17.49 -1.05
C LEU A 133 16.47 -16.97 -0.22
N THR A 134 15.58 -17.86 0.23
CA THR A 134 14.55 -17.50 1.21
C THR A 134 14.99 -17.89 2.61
N ASP A 135 15.12 -16.91 3.51
CA ASP A 135 15.27 -17.15 4.93
C ASP A 135 13.90 -17.26 5.61
N HIS A 136 13.44 -18.49 5.84
CA HIS A 136 12.16 -18.76 6.47
C HIS A 136 12.08 -18.29 7.94
N GLN A 137 13.21 -18.11 8.63
CA GLN A 137 13.19 -17.68 10.03
C GLN A 137 12.77 -16.21 10.17
N ALA A 138 13.27 -15.34 9.30
CA ALA A 138 12.87 -13.92 9.29
C ALA A 138 11.82 -13.59 8.20
N ALA A 139 11.42 -14.57 7.40
CA ALA A 139 10.55 -14.39 6.24
C ALA A 139 11.09 -13.34 5.24
N ILE A 140 12.40 -13.35 5.01
CA ILE A 140 13.09 -12.46 4.07
C ILE A 140 13.54 -13.26 2.86
N GLU A 141 13.31 -12.74 1.67
CA GLU A 141 13.93 -13.24 0.45
C GLU A 141 15.16 -12.38 0.11
N VAL A 142 16.30 -13.02 -0.11
CA VAL A 142 17.55 -12.37 -0.50
C VAL A 142 17.78 -12.64 -1.97
N ALA A 143 18.07 -11.61 -2.75
CA ALA A 143 18.32 -11.73 -4.18
C ALA A 143 19.52 -10.88 -4.62
N THR A 144 20.24 -11.35 -5.62
CA THR A 144 21.14 -10.48 -6.39
C THR A 144 20.34 -9.55 -7.32
N PRO A 145 20.96 -8.50 -7.90
CA PRO A 145 20.28 -7.61 -8.83
C PRO A 145 19.77 -8.35 -10.07
N ALA A 146 20.49 -9.39 -10.51
CA ALA A 146 20.10 -10.22 -11.65
C ALA A 146 18.91 -11.14 -11.33
N ALA A 147 18.83 -11.65 -10.09
CA ALA A 147 17.80 -12.59 -9.66
C ALA A 147 16.50 -11.92 -9.16
N VAL A 148 16.52 -10.61 -8.91
CA VAL A 148 15.35 -9.92 -8.32
C VAL A 148 14.05 -10.10 -9.12
N THR A 149 14.11 -10.20 -10.45
CA THR A 149 12.92 -10.34 -11.30
C THR A 149 12.26 -11.73 -11.18
N THR A 150 12.98 -12.72 -10.67
CA THR A 150 12.51 -14.08 -10.40
C THR A 150 12.16 -14.30 -8.92
N SER A 151 12.26 -13.25 -8.08
CA SER A 151 11.82 -13.23 -6.67
C SER A 151 10.42 -13.83 -6.49
N HIS A 152 10.29 -14.82 -5.60
CA HIS A 152 8.99 -15.42 -5.29
C HIS A 152 8.08 -14.41 -4.57
N THR A 153 8.66 -13.56 -3.72
CA THR A 153 7.93 -12.50 -3.03
C THR A 153 7.38 -11.49 -4.03
N LEU A 154 8.21 -10.89 -4.89
CA LEU A 154 7.73 -9.94 -5.90
C LEU A 154 6.73 -10.58 -6.86
N ALA A 155 6.96 -11.82 -7.28
CA ALA A 155 6.02 -12.56 -8.10
C ALA A 155 4.67 -12.78 -7.39
N LYS A 156 4.65 -13.04 -6.07
CA LYS A 156 3.42 -13.11 -5.27
C LYS A 156 2.68 -11.77 -5.26
N HIS A 157 3.40 -10.66 -5.07
CA HIS A 157 2.84 -9.31 -5.08
C HIS A 157 2.29 -8.89 -6.46
N ARG A 158 2.93 -9.33 -7.55
CA ARG A 158 2.48 -9.17 -8.92
C ARG A 158 1.21 -9.98 -9.19
N ARG A 159 1.22 -11.29 -8.89
CA ARG A 159 0.04 -12.16 -9.05
C ARG A 159 -1.17 -11.64 -8.30
N ARG A 160 -1.00 -11.13 -7.08
CA ARG A 160 -2.10 -10.53 -6.31
C ARG A 160 -2.66 -9.26 -6.96
N ALA A 161 -1.80 -8.43 -7.55
CA ALA A 161 -2.24 -7.26 -8.33
C ALA A 161 -3.01 -7.66 -9.60
N GLU A 162 -2.54 -8.69 -10.30
CA GLU A 162 -3.11 -9.18 -11.56
C GLU A 162 -4.40 -9.99 -11.37
N ARG A 163 -4.52 -10.76 -10.27
CA ARG A 163 -5.69 -11.62 -10.01
C ARG A 163 -6.98 -10.80 -10.04
N GLY A 164 -6.98 -9.62 -9.44
CA GLY A 164 -8.10 -8.67 -9.50
C GLY A 164 -9.44 -9.23 -9.02
N PHE A 165 -9.45 -10.33 -8.26
CA PHE A 165 -10.66 -11.08 -7.98
C PHE A 165 -10.56 -11.95 -6.72
N SER A 166 -11.63 -11.97 -5.92
CA SER A 166 -11.89 -12.91 -4.83
C SER A 166 -13.22 -13.62 -5.06
N GLU A 167 -13.19 -14.94 -4.97
CA GLU A 167 -14.35 -15.79 -5.23
C GLU A 167 -15.39 -15.70 -4.11
N THR A 168 -16.64 -16.01 -4.44
CA THR A 168 -17.71 -16.22 -3.46
C THR A 168 -17.27 -17.26 -2.43
N GLY A 169 -17.57 -17.00 -1.15
CA GLY A 169 -17.15 -17.82 -0.03
C GLY A 169 -15.77 -17.46 0.54
N SER A 170 -14.93 -16.69 -0.18
CA SER A 170 -13.66 -16.19 0.37
C SER A 170 -13.92 -15.32 1.61
N SER A 171 -13.03 -15.36 2.60
CA SER A 171 -13.19 -14.55 3.81
C SER A 171 -12.76 -13.10 3.57
N ARG A 172 -13.44 -12.14 4.20
CA ARG A 172 -13.01 -10.74 4.15
C ARG A 172 -11.61 -10.53 4.74
N ASP A 173 -11.22 -11.36 5.70
CA ASP A 173 -9.89 -11.26 6.33
C ASP A 173 -8.78 -11.75 5.39
N SER A 174 -9.04 -12.79 4.58
CA SER A 174 -8.11 -13.19 3.51
C SER A 174 -7.97 -12.10 2.46
N PHE A 175 -9.08 -11.45 2.09
CA PHE A 175 -9.04 -10.28 1.22
C PHE A 175 -8.22 -9.14 1.86
N TRP A 176 -8.41 -8.85 3.15
CA TRP A 176 -7.59 -7.86 3.84
C TRP A 176 -6.10 -8.18 3.77
N ASP A 177 -5.68 -9.37 4.20
CA ASP A 177 -4.28 -9.76 4.27
C ASP A 177 -3.61 -9.84 2.89
N ASP A 178 -4.33 -10.33 1.88
CA ASP A 178 -3.79 -10.50 0.53
C ASP A 178 -3.84 -9.21 -0.29
N VAL A 179 -4.85 -8.37 -0.09
CA VAL A 179 -5.20 -7.27 -1.02
C VAL A 179 -4.93 -5.90 -0.42
N LEU A 180 -5.51 -5.58 0.75
CA LEU A 180 -5.47 -4.24 1.32
C LEU A 180 -4.24 -3.99 2.20
N LYS A 181 -3.94 -4.92 3.11
CA LYS A 181 -2.85 -4.80 4.08
C LYS A 181 -1.49 -4.47 3.45
N PRO A 182 -1.07 -5.07 2.31
CA PRO A 182 0.22 -4.73 1.69
C PRO A 182 0.36 -3.26 1.26
N MET A 183 -0.75 -2.53 1.08
CA MET A 183 -0.73 -1.11 0.75
C MET A 183 -1.03 -0.21 1.96
N ALA A 184 -1.76 -0.75 2.95
CA ALA A 184 -2.10 -0.03 4.17
C ALA A 184 -0.96 0.00 5.20
N ASP A 185 -0.12 -1.05 5.24
CA ASP A 185 0.98 -1.18 6.19
C ASP A 185 1.91 0.04 6.16
N GLY A 186 1.98 0.78 7.27
CA GLY A 186 2.75 2.01 7.43
C GLY A 186 2.24 3.22 6.64
N ALA A 187 1.11 3.12 5.94
CA ALA A 187 0.56 4.24 5.17
C ALA A 187 0.21 5.41 6.12
N ARG A 188 0.44 6.64 5.68
CA ARG A 188 0.12 7.85 6.48
C ARG A 188 -1.24 8.44 6.13
N SER A 189 -1.77 8.10 4.96
CA SER A 189 -3.16 8.44 4.65
C SER A 189 -3.82 7.43 3.74
N ALA A 190 -5.13 7.29 3.93
CA ALA A 190 -6.03 6.55 3.07
C ALA A 190 -7.24 7.42 2.70
N THR A 191 -7.72 7.30 1.47
CA THR A 191 -8.95 7.93 1.00
C THR A 191 -9.84 6.87 0.41
N VAL A 192 -11.03 6.70 0.96
CA VAL A 192 -12.07 5.79 0.49
C VAL A 192 -13.14 6.63 -0.18
N LEU A 193 -13.42 6.37 -1.44
CA LEU A 193 -14.54 6.98 -2.15
C LEU A 193 -15.46 5.87 -2.62
N ASP A 194 -16.71 5.91 -2.16
CA ASP A 194 -17.77 5.02 -2.64
C ASP A 194 -19.12 5.73 -2.41
N GLY A 195 -19.91 5.90 -3.46
CA GLY A 195 -21.22 6.57 -3.38
C GLY A 195 -22.22 5.86 -2.47
N TYR A 196 -21.96 4.60 -2.09
CA TYR A 196 -22.80 3.79 -1.20
C TYR A 196 -22.09 3.38 0.08
N LEU A 197 -20.96 4.02 0.43
CA LEU A 197 -20.06 3.58 1.50
C LEU A 197 -20.78 3.31 2.84
N PHE A 198 -21.72 4.18 3.20
CA PHE A 198 -22.44 4.15 4.48
C PHE A 198 -23.83 3.53 4.38
N ARG A 199 -24.21 2.98 3.22
CA ARG A 199 -25.58 2.48 3.00
C ARG A 199 -25.91 1.34 3.97
N SER A 200 -24.97 0.40 4.14
CA SER A 200 -25.15 -0.72 5.07
C SER A 200 -25.32 -0.24 6.51
N LEU A 201 -24.53 0.77 6.92
CA LEU A 201 -24.62 1.36 8.25
C LEU A 201 -26.01 1.95 8.52
N TRP A 202 -26.53 2.73 7.56
CA TRP A 202 -27.87 3.32 7.69
C TRP A 202 -28.98 2.26 7.69
N ASP A 203 -28.87 1.21 6.86
CA ASP A 203 -29.86 0.13 6.85
C ASP A 203 -29.84 -0.70 8.15
N MET A 204 -28.68 -0.85 8.81
CA MET A 204 -28.58 -1.50 10.13
C MET A 204 -29.29 -0.68 11.21
N GLU A 205 -28.98 0.61 11.28
CA GLU A 205 -29.60 1.55 12.23
C GLU A 205 -31.12 1.67 12.06
N ASP A 206 -31.61 1.58 10.82
CA ASP A 206 -33.04 1.55 10.51
C ASP A 206 -33.70 0.18 10.79
N ASN A 207 -32.96 -0.78 11.36
CA ASN A 207 -33.42 -2.14 11.66
C ASN A 207 -34.06 -2.85 10.46
N LYS A 208 -33.49 -2.68 9.25
CA LYS A 208 -34.05 -3.30 8.05
C LYS A 208 -34.02 -4.84 8.17
N PRO A 209 -35.07 -5.56 7.72
CA PRO A 209 -35.15 -7.02 7.94
C PRO A 209 -33.97 -7.83 7.38
N TRP A 210 -33.33 -7.35 6.31
CA TRP A 210 -32.20 -8.02 5.66
C TRP A 210 -30.86 -7.84 6.36
N THR A 211 -30.75 -6.94 7.34
CA THR A 211 -29.49 -6.68 8.07
C THR A 211 -29.31 -7.56 9.30
N ARG A 212 -30.32 -8.37 9.67
CA ARG A 212 -30.34 -9.20 10.89
C ARG A 212 -29.14 -10.14 11.07
N ASN A 213 -28.50 -10.55 9.97
CA ASN A 213 -27.37 -11.48 10.00
C ASN A 213 -26.01 -10.78 9.84
N TRP A 214 -25.99 -9.45 9.68
CA TRP A 214 -24.74 -8.71 9.51
C TRP A 214 -24.02 -8.62 10.86
N ARG A 215 -22.77 -9.09 10.91
CA ARG A 215 -21.99 -9.18 12.15
C ARG A 215 -21.18 -7.92 12.46
N THR A 216 -20.81 -7.15 11.45
CA THR A 216 -20.08 -5.88 11.58
C THR A 216 -20.25 -5.09 10.30
N GLU A 217 -20.44 -3.78 10.40
CA GLU A 217 -20.48 -2.91 9.23
C GLU A 217 -19.08 -2.82 8.57
N GLN A 218 -19.03 -2.79 7.22
CA GLN A 218 -17.79 -2.88 6.46
C GLN A 218 -16.82 -1.71 6.68
N VAL A 219 -17.32 -0.50 6.91
CA VAL A 219 -16.50 0.68 7.23
C VAL A 219 -15.88 0.50 8.61
N VAL A 220 -16.64 0.05 9.60
CA VAL A 220 -16.12 -0.20 10.96
C VAL A 220 -15.04 -1.28 10.93
N TRP A 221 -15.27 -2.39 10.20
CA TRP A 221 -14.25 -3.42 9.99
C TRP A 221 -13.01 -2.87 9.28
N LEU A 222 -13.19 -2.04 8.24
CA LEU A 222 -12.07 -1.44 7.51
C LEU A 222 -11.26 -0.50 8.40
N LEU A 223 -11.92 0.36 9.20
CA LEU A 223 -11.26 1.30 10.11
C LEU A 223 -10.43 0.57 11.17
N ARG A 224 -10.96 -0.50 11.79
CA ARG A 224 -10.20 -1.34 12.74
C ARG A 224 -8.94 -1.91 12.11
N ASN A 225 -9.06 -2.43 10.89
CA ASN A 225 -7.93 -3.01 10.17
C ASN A 225 -6.89 -1.94 9.78
N LEU A 226 -7.32 -0.79 9.27
CA LEU A 226 -6.43 0.35 8.98
C LEU A 226 -5.71 0.85 10.23
N ASP A 227 -6.43 1.00 11.34
CA ASP A 227 -5.87 1.44 12.63
C ASP A 227 -4.79 0.51 13.19
N SER A 228 -4.86 -0.78 12.85
CA SER A 228 -3.89 -1.78 13.28
C SER A 228 -2.58 -1.80 12.49
N VAL A 229 -2.54 -1.24 11.27
CA VAL A 229 -1.36 -1.36 10.38
C VAL A 229 -0.84 -0.04 9.81
N MET A 230 -1.66 1.01 9.76
CA MET A 230 -1.21 2.31 9.25
C MET A 230 -0.20 2.95 10.21
N ALA A 231 0.57 3.92 9.71
CA ALA A 231 1.53 4.62 10.55
C ALA A 231 0.83 5.40 11.69
N PRO A 232 1.49 5.57 12.85
CA PRO A 232 0.98 6.46 13.91
C PRO A 232 0.70 7.87 13.39
N GLY A 233 -0.43 8.43 13.80
CA GLY A 233 -0.93 9.73 13.34
C GLY A 233 -1.52 9.71 11.93
N ALA A 234 -1.83 8.52 11.37
CA ALA A 234 -2.35 8.43 10.02
C ALA A 234 -3.77 9.03 9.88
N GLU A 235 -4.08 9.48 8.67
CA GLU A 235 -5.38 10.07 8.34
C GLU A 235 -6.20 9.17 7.41
N VAL A 236 -7.47 8.94 7.76
CA VAL A 236 -8.44 8.29 6.87
C VAL A 236 -9.53 9.29 6.49
N ARG A 237 -9.79 9.42 5.19
CA ARG A 237 -10.90 10.20 4.65
C ARG A 237 -11.90 9.29 3.95
N LEU A 238 -13.15 9.32 4.39
CA LEU A 238 -14.25 8.56 3.82
C LEU A 238 -15.18 9.50 3.06
N ILE A 239 -15.42 9.26 1.77
CA ILE A 239 -16.20 10.14 0.89
C ILE A 239 -17.35 9.34 0.30
N SER A 240 -18.58 9.81 0.53
CA SER A 240 -19.80 9.12 0.15
C SER A 240 -20.90 10.06 -0.35
N SER A 241 -22.01 9.49 -0.78
CA SER A 241 -23.24 10.18 -1.16
C SER A 241 -24.41 9.67 -0.34
N ARG A 242 -25.33 10.56 0.02
CA ARG A 242 -26.63 10.16 0.60
C ARG A 242 -27.50 9.45 -0.44
N GLY A 243 -27.26 9.70 -1.73
CA GLY A 243 -28.08 9.22 -2.82
C GLY A 243 -29.49 9.84 -2.82
N GLN A 244 -30.32 9.43 -3.79
CA GLN A 244 -31.72 9.86 -3.89
C GLN A 244 -32.66 9.05 -2.97
N SER A 245 -32.24 7.86 -2.55
CA SER A 245 -33.02 6.89 -1.77
C SER A 245 -33.01 7.15 -0.26
N GLY A 246 -32.55 8.34 0.15
CA GLY A 246 -32.40 8.70 1.56
C GLY A 246 -31.15 8.10 2.21
N GLY A 247 -30.81 8.67 3.36
CA GLY A 247 -29.65 8.36 4.20
C GLY A 247 -29.65 9.29 5.40
N ARG A 248 -28.61 9.27 6.23
CA ARG A 248 -28.50 10.17 7.38
C ARG A 248 -27.64 11.40 7.04
N ASP A 249 -27.74 12.45 7.84
CA ASP A 249 -26.81 13.57 7.72
C ASP A 249 -25.41 13.18 8.20
N VAL A 250 -24.45 14.07 7.98
CA VAL A 250 -23.04 13.81 8.28
C VAL A 250 -22.79 13.66 9.79
N PRO A 251 -23.29 14.55 10.66
CA PRO A 251 -23.09 14.39 12.11
C PRO A 251 -23.63 13.06 12.63
N THR A 252 -24.86 12.69 12.27
CA THR A 252 -25.44 11.41 12.70
C THR A 252 -24.62 10.22 12.18
N THR A 253 -24.12 10.30 10.94
CA THR A 253 -23.27 9.23 10.39
C THR A 253 -21.95 9.13 11.15
N ALA A 254 -21.35 10.26 11.53
CA ALA A 254 -20.12 10.28 12.33
C ALA A 254 -20.34 9.65 13.71
N ASP A 255 -21.44 10.00 14.38
CA ASP A 255 -21.80 9.47 15.70
C ASP A 255 -21.97 7.94 15.68
N ILE A 256 -22.66 7.41 14.66
CA ILE A 256 -22.84 5.96 14.51
C ILE A 256 -21.47 5.28 14.28
N ILE A 257 -20.62 5.81 13.40
CA ILE A 257 -19.29 5.23 13.15
C ILE A 257 -18.46 5.24 14.44
N TYR A 258 -18.48 6.35 15.18
CA TYR A 258 -17.74 6.46 16.44
C TYR A 258 -18.22 5.42 17.46
N GLY A 259 -19.53 5.31 17.65
CA GLY A 259 -20.15 4.37 18.59
C GLY A 259 -19.91 2.91 18.23
N GLU A 260 -19.94 2.55 16.94
CA GLU A 260 -19.74 1.16 16.50
C GLU A 260 -18.26 0.75 16.42
N TRP A 261 -17.37 1.70 16.08
CA TRP A 261 -15.94 1.43 16.00
C TRP A 261 -15.29 1.37 17.39
N GLU A 262 -15.66 2.28 18.29
CA GLU A 262 -15.03 2.52 19.59
C GLU A 262 -13.51 2.66 19.42
N PRO A 263 -13.02 3.74 18.79
CA PRO A 263 -11.62 3.88 18.40
C PRO A 263 -10.69 3.72 19.61
N PRO A 264 -9.73 2.77 19.59
CA PRO A 264 -8.93 2.45 20.76
C PRO A 264 -7.98 3.61 21.09
N THR A 265 -7.78 3.91 22.37
CA THR A 265 -6.92 5.04 22.80
C THR A 265 -5.49 4.96 22.27
N SER A 266 -4.97 3.75 22.04
CA SER A 266 -3.63 3.48 21.50
C SER A 266 -3.63 3.13 20.00
N GLY A 267 -4.67 3.46 19.25
CA GLY A 267 -4.74 3.21 17.80
C GLY A 267 -3.75 4.07 17.00
N SER A 268 -3.44 3.66 15.77
CA SER A 268 -2.52 4.39 14.88
C SER A 268 -3.18 5.57 14.15
N LEU A 269 -4.51 5.57 13.98
CA LEU A 269 -5.20 6.67 13.27
C LEU A 269 -5.27 7.92 14.14
N GLY A 270 -4.61 8.97 13.68
CA GLY A 270 -4.68 10.30 14.28
C GLY A 270 -5.93 11.06 13.86
N ARG A 271 -6.43 10.83 12.64
CA ARG A 271 -7.61 11.51 12.13
C ARG A 271 -8.49 10.62 11.28
N VAL A 272 -9.80 10.62 11.55
CA VAL A 272 -10.80 10.03 10.65
C VAL A 272 -11.84 11.09 10.32
N SER A 273 -12.00 11.40 9.04
CA SER A 273 -13.01 12.34 8.56
C SER A 273 -13.96 11.68 7.57
N ILE A 274 -15.23 12.07 7.62
CA ILE A 274 -16.24 11.65 6.67
C ILE A 274 -16.77 12.86 5.91
N SER A 275 -16.99 12.69 4.61
CA SER A 275 -17.63 13.68 3.76
C SER A 275 -18.80 13.03 3.04
N VAL A 276 -20.02 13.54 3.23
CA VAL A 276 -21.22 13.03 2.56
C VAL A 276 -21.84 14.13 1.72
N TRP A 277 -22.13 13.80 0.47
CA TRP A 277 -22.85 14.69 -0.42
C TRP A 277 -24.36 14.48 -0.25
N GLU A 278 -25.08 15.52 0.14
CA GLU A 278 -26.51 15.42 0.46
C GLU A 278 -27.40 15.35 -0.78
N GLY A 279 -26.96 15.89 -1.92
CA GLY A 279 -27.54 15.65 -3.24
C GLY A 279 -29.02 15.98 -3.47
N VAL A 280 -29.74 16.54 -2.50
CA VAL A 280 -31.18 16.78 -2.60
C VAL A 280 -31.46 17.85 -3.67
N GLY A 281 -32.14 17.46 -4.76
CA GLY A 281 -32.60 18.37 -5.82
C GLY A 281 -31.55 18.83 -6.84
N SER A 282 -30.32 18.29 -6.79
CA SER A 282 -29.25 18.68 -7.71
C SER A 282 -29.26 17.88 -9.02
N LYS A 283 -28.99 18.54 -10.15
CA LYS A 283 -28.70 17.87 -11.44
C LYS A 283 -27.28 17.29 -11.51
N LEU A 284 -26.42 17.67 -10.58
CA LEU A 284 -25.06 17.15 -10.50
C LEU A 284 -25.07 15.68 -10.09
N ARG A 285 -24.02 14.95 -10.45
CA ARG A 285 -23.88 13.53 -10.10
C ARG A 285 -22.64 13.34 -9.25
N PHE A 286 -22.80 12.56 -8.17
CA PHE A 286 -21.67 12.02 -7.44
C PHE A 286 -20.85 11.11 -8.37
N PRO A 287 -19.50 11.12 -8.31
CA PRO A 287 -18.70 10.22 -9.12
C PRO A 287 -19.06 8.75 -8.91
N HIS A 288 -19.05 7.97 -10.01
CA HIS A 288 -19.34 6.55 -9.97
C HIS A 288 -18.12 5.68 -9.61
N ASP A 289 -16.92 6.27 -9.61
CA ASP A 289 -15.70 5.59 -9.20
C ASP A 289 -15.86 5.08 -7.75
N ARG A 290 -15.29 3.91 -7.48
CA ARG A 290 -15.26 3.33 -6.14
C ARG A 290 -13.83 2.88 -5.89
N HIS A 291 -13.16 3.43 -4.90
CA HIS A 291 -11.75 3.13 -4.69
C HIS A 291 -11.28 3.38 -3.26
N ILE A 292 -10.18 2.72 -2.92
CA ILE A 292 -9.34 3.05 -1.76
C ILE A 292 -7.98 3.45 -2.30
N ARG A 293 -7.52 4.66 -1.96
CA ARG A 293 -6.21 5.19 -2.35
C ARG A 293 -5.35 5.41 -1.11
N PHE A 294 -4.08 5.03 -1.19
CA PHE A 294 -3.09 5.27 -0.13
C PHE A 294 -2.13 6.41 -0.51
N ASN A 295 -1.45 6.99 0.46
CA ASN A 295 -0.40 8.00 0.24
C ASN A 295 0.77 7.48 -0.60
N TYR A 296 0.90 6.14 -0.71
CA TYR A 296 1.90 5.48 -1.54
C TYR A 296 1.74 5.64 -3.05
N GLY A 297 0.83 6.49 -3.55
CA GLY A 297 0.58 6.56 -4.99
C GLY A 297 0.11 5.22 -5.55
N VAL A 298 -0.71 4.50 -4.78
CA VAL A 298 -1.40 3.29 -5.20
C VAL A 298 -2.87 3.38 -4.82
N ALA A 299 -3.70 2.67 -5.56
CA ALA A 299 -5.11 2.52 -5.24
C ALA A 299 -5.64 1.17 -5.69
N LEU A 300 -6.77 0.79 -5.11
CA LEU A 300 -7.64 -0.25 -5.64
C LEU A 300 -8.94 0.39 -6.08
N GLN A 301 -9.34 0.11 -7.31
CA GLN A 301 -10.65 0.48 -7.84
C GLN A 301 -11.56 -0.75 -7.85
N PHE A 302 -12.80 -0.59 -7.42
CA PHE A 302 -13.78 -1.66 -7.27
C PHE A 302 -14.92 -1.47 -8.25
N ALA A 303 -15.35 -2.54 -8.94
CA ALA A 303 -16.47 -2.44 -9.87
C ALA A 303 -17.79 -2.17 -9.12
N SER A 304 -17.98 -2.84 -7.99
CA SER A 304 -19.25 -2.79 -7.26
C SER A 304 -19.12 -2.43 -5.78
N GLY A 305 -17.99 -1.82 -5.40
CA GLY A 305 -17.82 -1.14 -4.10
C GLY A 305 -17.36 -2.06 -2.97
N LEU A 306 -17.41 -1.55 -1.74
CA LEU A 306 -16.94 -2.25 -0.54
C LEU A 306 -18.06 -2.98 0.23
N ASP A 307 -19.30 -2.87 -0.21
CA ASP A 307 -20.47 -3.47 0.43
C ASP A 307 -20.39 -5.01 0.55
N ARG A 308 -19.62 -5.65 -0.33
CA ARG A 308 -19.29 -7.09 -0.31
C ARG A 308 -18.51 -7.54 0.93
N LEU A 309 -17.92 -6.62 1.69
CA LEU A 309 -17.11 -6.90 2.87
C LEU A 309 -17.90 -6.77 4.20
N ARG A 310 -19.21 -6.51 4.12
CA ARG A 310 -20.10 -6.40 5.29
C ARG A 310 -20.28 -7.72 6.04
N GLU A 311 -20.09 -8.84 5.35
CA GLU A 311 -20.14 -10.18 5.93
C GLU A 311 -18.72 -10.76 6.08
N THR A 312 -18.56 -11.72 6.99
CA THR A 312 -17.26 -12.41 7.20
C THR A 312 -16.76 -13.14 5.94
N ARG A 313 -17.66 -13.46 5.02
CA ARG A 313 -17.36 -14.07 3.72
C ARG A 313 -18.04 -13.28 2.62
N ILE A 314 -17.45 -13.28 1.44
CA ILE A 314 -18.02 -12.68 0.24
C ILE A 314 -19.22 -13.55 -0.19
N THR A 315 -20.43 -13.01 -0.10
CA THR A 315 -21.68 -13.73 -0.43
C THR A 315 -22.20 -13.44 -1.83
N ASP A 316 -21.68 -12.39 -2.48
CA ASP A 316 -22.07 -12.03 -3.84
C ASP A 316 -21.68 -13.15 -4.82
N PRO A 317 -22.61 -13.64 -5.68
CA PRO A 317 -22.34 -14.72 -6.63
C PRO A 317 -21.23 -14.40 -7.63
N ASP A 318 -21.03 -13.12 -7.93
CA ASP A 318 -19.97 -12.67 -8.83
C ASP A 318 -18.65 -12.41 -8.08
N GLY A 319 -18.58 -12.74 -6.79
CA GLY A 319 -17.41 -12.48 -5.96
C GLY A 319 -17.12 -10.98 -5.78
N MET A 320 -15.84 -10.65 -5.63
CA MET A 320 -15.37 -9.26 -5.50
C MET A 320 -14.21 -9.01 -6.45
N SER A 321 -14.38 -8.05 -7.38
CA SER A 321 -13.35 -7.67 -8.34
C SER A 321 -12.72 -6.31 -7.99
N TRP A 322 -11.43 -6.19 -8.30
CA TRP A 322 -10.68 -4.94 -8.14
C TRP A 322 -9.64 -4.75 -9.25
N GLN A 323 -9.19 -3.52 -9.40
CA GLN A 323 -8.09 -3.15 -10.27
C GLN A 323 -7.03 -2.42 -9.45
N TYR A 324 -5.81 -2.96 -9.45
CA TYR A 324 -4.66 -2.31 -8.82
C TYR A 324 -4.13 -1.20 -9.72
N ARG A 325 -4.10 0.03 -9.19
CA ARG A 325 -3.60 1.24 -9.87
C ARG A 325 -2.32 1.69 -9.17
N TRP A 326 -1.24 1.85 -9.92
CA TRP A 326 0.06 2.27 -9.38
C TRP A 326 0.76 3.31 -10.26
N ASP A 327 0.37 3.42 -11.53
CA ASP A 327 0.86 4.45 -12.43
C ASP A 327 0.28 5.83 -12.06
N SER A 328 1.06 6.87 -12.32
CA SER A 328 0.74 8.24 -11.90
C SER A 328 -0.57 8.76 -12.50
N ASP A 329 -0.88 8.37 -13.73
CA ASP A 329 -2.04 8.89 -14.47
C ASP A 329 -3.33 8.28 -13.95
N ALA A 330 -3.38 6.95 -13.76
CA ALA A 330 -4.54 6.28 -13.17
C ALA A 330 -4.82 6.76 -11.75
N VAL A 331 -3.78 6.87 -10.91
CA VAL A 331 -3.94 7.40 -9.54
C VAL A 331 -4.33 8.89 -9.58
N GLY A 332 -3.82 9.65 -10.53
CA GLY A 332 -4.19 11.04 -10.78
C GLY A 332 -5.67 11.21 -11.13
N ALA A 333 -6.22 10.33 -11.96
CA ALA A 333 -7.63 10.31 -12.32
C ALA A 333 -8.54 10.04 -11.10
N LEU A 334 -8.15 9.11 -10.23
CA LEU A 334 -8.87 8.83 -8.98
C LEU A 334 -8.84 10.02 -8.02
N ARG A 335 -7.68 10.67 -7.85
CA ARG A 335 -7.56 11.93 -7.08
C ARG A 335 -8.44 13.04 -7.66
N ALA A 336 -8.51 13.15 -8.98
CA ALA A 336 -9.41 14.12 -9.63
C ALA A 336 -10.88 13.80 -9.32
N SER A 337 -11.25 12.52 -9.25
CA SER A 337 -12.60 12.09 -8.84
C SER A 337 -12.91 12.46 -7.40
N GLU A 338 -11.98 12.22 -6.47
CA GLU A 338 -12.10 12.66 -5.06
C GLU A 338 -12.31 14.17 -4.95
N ARG A 339 -11.51 14.97 -5.67
CA ARG A 339 -11.66 16.43 -5.68
C ARG A 339 -13.00 16.88 -6.24
N ARG A 340 -13.50 16.22 -7.31
CA ARG A 340 -14.83 16.52 -7.85
C ARG A 340 -15.91 16.23 -6.83
N ALA A 341 -15.85 15.10 -6.14
CA ALA A 341 -16.80 14.75 -5.08
C ALA A 341 -16.80 15.81 -3.96
N LEU A 342 -15.61 16.20 -3.48
CA LEU A 342 -15.44 17.20 -2.43
C LEU A 342 -15.76 18.65 -2.87
N ALA A 343 -15.87 18.89 -4.17
CA ALA A 343 -16.26 20.19 -4.72
C ALA A 343 -17.78 20.29 -5.02
N LEU A 344 -18.54 19.20 -4.81
CA LEU A 344 -19.98 19.23 -5.05
C LEU A 344 -20.68 20.15 -4.04
N PRO A 345 -21.59 21.04 -4.49
CA PRO A 345 -22.45 21.81 -3.59
C PRO A 345 -23.24 20.88 -2.65
N GLY A 346 -23.25 21.21 -1.36
CA GLY A 346 -23.92 20.40 -0.34
C GLY A 346 -23.12 19.19 0.16
N ILE A 347 -21.82 19.09 -0.18
CA ILE A 347 -20.91 18.23 0.58
C ILE A 347 -20.75 18.81 1.98
N ARG A 348 -20.92 17.98 3.00
CA ARG A 348 -20.58 18.32 4.39
C ARG A 348 -19.50 17.37 4.88
N THR A 349 -18.65 17.84 5.77
CA THR A 349 -17.54 17.04 6.34
C THR A 349 -17.60 17.11 7.85
N GLU A 350 -17.38 15.97 8.50
CA GLU A 350 -17.31 15.84 9.95
C GLU A 350 -16.06 15.04 10.31
N VAL A 351 -15.50 15.31 11.49
CA VAL A 351 -14.36 14.58 12.02
C VAL A 351 -14.88 13.58 13.06
N VAL A 352 -14.66 12.29 12.81
CA VAL A 352 -15.05 11.21 13.72
C VAL A 352 -14.03 11.05 14.85
N VAL A 353 -12.74 11.18 14.51
CA VAL A 353 -11.63 11.10 15.45
C VAL A 353 -10.59 12.16 15.09
N GLU A 354 -10.10 12.87 16.09
CA GLU A 354 -8.92 13.73 16.02
C GLU A 354 -8.09 13.49 17.29
N ARG A 355 -6.82 13.15 17.12
CA ARG A 355 -5.84 12.98 18.19
C ARG A 355 -4.74 13.99 17.99
N ASP A 356 -4.31 14.59 19.11
CA ASP A 356 -3.23 15.56 19.15
C ASP A 356 -1.87 14.97 18.79
#